data_AF-A0A2T7B4A5-F1
#
_entry.id   AF-A0A2T7B4A5-F1
#
_cell.length_a   1.000
_cell.length_b   1.000
_cell.length_c   1.000
_cell.angle_alpha   90.00
_cell.angle_beta   90.00
_cell.angle_gamma   90.00
#
_symmetry.space_group_name_H-M   'P 1'
#
loop_
_entity.id
_entity.type
_entity.pdbx_description
1 polymer ?
#
loop_
_entity_poly.entity_id
_entity_poly.type
_entity_poly.pdbx_seq_one_letter_code
_entity_poly.pdbx_strand_id
1 'polypeptide(L)' 'MPTVNPQQLADRIDTVLDILVAGDYHSAIHNLEILKAELLALGQQGEEPGDNKKKAPWEI' A
#
# COMPACT_ATOMS: atom_id res chain seq x y z
N MET A 1 11.40 8.36 -6.30
CA MET A 1 10.17 7.97 -5.58
C MET A 1 10.05 6.47 -5.68
N PRO A 2 9.97 5.72 -4.56
CA PRO A 2 9.61 4.31 -4.63
C PRO A 2 8.16 4.21 -5.12
N THR A 3 7.96 3.65 -6.30
CA THR A 3 6.64 3.52 -6.92
C THR A 3 6.06 2.16 -6.61
N VAL A 4 4.79 2.11 -6.21
CA VAL A 4 4.04 0.84 -6.15
C VAL A 4 3.98 0.24 -7.55
N ASN A 5 4.44 -1.00 -7.71
CA ASN A 5 4.23 -1.76 -8.94
C ASN A 5 2.82 -2.38 -8.90
N PRO A 6 1.87 -1.92 -9.73
CA PRO A 6 0.49 -2.40 -9.68
C PRO A 6 0.37 -3.88 -10.02
N GLN A 7 1.25 -4.43 -10.87
CA GLN A 7 1.24 -5.86 -11.18
C GLN A 7 1.64 -6.69 -9.96
N GLN A 8 2.72 -6.30 -9.27
CA GLN A 8 3.17 -6.97 -8.06
C GLN A 8 2.13 -6.88 -6.94
N LEU A 9 1.41 -5.76 -6.85
CA LEU A 9 0.31 -5.61 -5.90
C LEU A 9 -0.85 -6.57 -6.22
N ALA A 10 -1.23 -6.68 -7.50
CA ALA A 10 -2.26 -7.62 -7.94
C ALA A 10 -1.86 -9.08 -7.63
N ASP A 11 -0.63 -9.49 -7.93
CA ASP A 11 -0.16 -10.85 -7.65
C ASP A 11 -0.21 -11.20 -6.14
N ARG A 12 0.07 -10.23 -5.27
CA ARG A 12 -0.05 -10.40 -3.81
C ARG A 12 -1.51 -10.46 -3.36
N ILE A 13 -2.41 -9.73 -4.02
CA ILE A 13 -3.85 -9.81 -3.77
C ILE A 13 -4.37 -11.20 -4.19
N ASP A 14 -3.97 -11.71 -5.35
CA ASP A 14 -4.35 -13.05 -5.82
C ASP A 14 -3.92 -14.13 -4.83
N THR A 15 -2.71 -14.02 -4.28
CA THR A 15 -2.22 -14.93 -3.23
C THR A 15 -3.13 -14.92 -2.00
N VAL A 16 -3.58 -13.73 -1.55
CA VAL A 16 -4.50 -13.62 -0.42
C VAL A 16 -5.86 -14.22 -0.74
N LEU A 17 -6.37 -14.02 -1.96
CA LEU A 17 -7.64 -14.58 -2.40
C LEU A 17 -7.60 -16.12 -2.43
N ASP A 18 -6.50 -16.71 -2.91
CA ASP A 18 -6.30 -18.16 -2.90
C ASP A 18 -6.33 -18.73 -1.47
N ILE A 19 -5.68 -18.04 -0.52
CA ILE A 19 -5.67 -18.42 0.90
C ILE A 19 -7.08 -18.31 1.51
N LEU A 20 -7.82 -17.26 1.19
CA LEU A 20 -9.21 -17.08 1.64
C LEU A 20 -10.13 -18.20 1.10
N VAL A 21 -9.97 -18.58 -0.16
CA VAL A 21 -10.71 -19.70 -0.77
C VAL A 21 -10.38 -21.02 -0.08
N ALA A 22 -9.14 -21.21 0.36
CA ALA A 22 -8.72 -22.37 1.14
C ALA A 22 -9.27 -22.39 2.59
N GLY A 23 -9.89 -21.30 3.05
CA GLY A 23 -10.47 -21.18 4.40
C GLY A 23 -9.46 -20.85 5.50
N ASP A 24 -8.21 -20.53 5.16
CA ASP A 24 -7.18 -20.11 6.13
C ASP A 24 -7.21 -18.60 6.36
N TYR A 25 -8.22 -18.15 7.09
CA TYR A 25 -8.42 -16.72 7.39
C TYR A 25 -7.24 -16.12 8.17
N HIS A 26 -6.58 -16.91 9.03
CA HIS A 26 -5.47 -16.40 9.84
C HIS A 26 -4.27 -16.04 8.95
N SER A 27 -3.91 -16.92 8.02
CA SER A 27 -2.84 -16.64 7.04
C SER A 27 -3.21 -15.50 6.09
N ALA A 28 -4.47 -15.39 5.67
CA ALA A 28 -4.93 -14.29 4.83
C ALA A 28 -4.81 -12.94 5.55
N ILE A 29 -5.25 -12.87 6.81
CA ILE A 29 -5.15 -11.66 7.65
C ILE A 29 -3.69 -11.26 7.81
N HIS A 30 -2.80 -12.20 8.14
CA HIS A 30 -1.38 -11.91 8.31
C HIS A 30 -0.75 -11.33 7.02
N ASN A 31 -1.08 -11.89 5.85
CA ASN A 31 -0.60 -11.37 4.57
C ASN A 31 -1.09 -9.94 4.29
N LEU A 32 -2.35 -9.64 4.63
CA LEU A 32 -2.90 -8.30 4.50
C LEU A 32 -2.24 -7.30 5.45
N GLU A 33 -1.92 -7.70 6.68
CA GLU A 33 -1.19 -6.86 7.63
C GLU A 33 0.20 -6.49 7.12
N ILE A 34 0.93 -7.46 6.55
CA ILE A 34 2.22 -7.21 5.90
C ILE A 34 2.05 -6.27 4.71
N LEU A 35 1.12 -6.57 3.80
CA LEU A 35 0.88 -5.76 2.62
C LEU A 35 0.52 -4.31 2.97
N LYS A 36 -0.31 -4.11 3.99
CA LYS A 36 -0.66 -2.78 4.51
C LYS A 36 0.58 -2.05 5.05
N ALA A 37 1.43 -2.71 5.83
CA ALA A 37 2.63 -2.11 6.39
C ALA A 37 3.62 -1.67 5.28
N GLU A 38 3.82 -2.52 4.27
CA GLU A 38 4.66 -2.19 3.11
C GLU A 38 4.12 -0.99 2.32
N LEU A 39 2.81 -0.95 2.04
CA LEU A 39 2.18 0.17 1.33
C LEU A 39 2.29 1.49 2.10
N LEU A 40 2.10 1.45 3.42
CA LEU A 40 2.27 2.63 4.29
C LEU A 40 3.73 3.10 4.30
N ALA A 41 4.69 2.19 4.36
CA ALA A 41 6.12 2.53 4.32
C ALA A 41 6.50 3.19 2.98
N LEU A 42 5.94 2.72 1.85
CA LEU A 42 6.13 3.34 0.54
C LEU A 42 5.54 4.76 0.47
N GLY A 43 4.36 4.97 1.08
CA GLY A 43 3.74 6.30 1.18
C GLY A 43 4.58 7.29 2.01
N GLN A 44 5.15 6.83 3.13
CA GLN A 44 6.00 7.64 4.01
C GLN A 44 7.36 7.97 3.39
N GLN A 45 7.92 7.07 2.58
CA GLN A 45 9.15 7.34 1.82
C GLN A 45 8.95 8.36 0.67
N GLY A 46 7.71 8.74 0.36
CA GLY A 46 7.37 9.85 -0.53
C GLY A 46 7.32 11.22 0.17
N GLU A 47 7.36 11.25 1.51
CA GLU A 47 7.35 12.47 2.33
C GLU A 47 8.76 12.79 2.86
N GLU A 48 9.71 13.16 1.97
CA GLU A 48 10.87 13.92 2.45
C GLU A 48 10.45 15.37 2.77
N PRO A 49 10.96 15.98 3.86
CA PRO A 49 10.63 17.36 4.25
C PRO A 49 11.41 18.33 3.36
N GLY A 50 10.96 18.49 2.12
CA GLY A 50 11.57 19.36 1.12
C GLY A 50 10.50 20.10 0.33
N ASP A 51 10.45 21.41 0.56
CA ASP A 51 9.84 22.40 -0.31
C ASP A 51 8.32 22.64 -0.18
N ASN A 52 8.03 23.62 0.68
CA ASN A 52 7.27 24.80 0.30
C ASN A 52 5.80 24.58 -0.14
N LYS A 53 4.95 24.53 0.89
CA LYS A 53 3.63 25.16 1.01
C LYS A 53 3.24 26.08 -0.17
N LYS A 54 2.91 25.52 -1.34
CA LYS A 54 2.13 26.22 -2.36
C LYS A 54 0.66 25.94 -2.07
N LYS A 55 0.04 26.86 -1.32
CA LYS A 55 -1.42 26.96 -1.22
C LYS A 55 -1.99 26.89 -2.64
N ALA A 56 -2.86 25.92 -2.87
CA ALA A 56 -3.56 25.80 -4.14
C ALA A 56 -4.46 27.04 -4.34
N PRO A 57 -4.73 27.49 -5.59
CA PRO A 57 -5.42 28.76 -5.87
C PRO A 57 -6.91 28.82 -5.50
N TRP A 58 -7.43 27.82 -4.79
CA TRP A 58 -8.85 27.64 -4.51
C TRP A 58 -9.26 28.06 -3.10
N GLU A 59 -8.39 28.72 -2.33
CA GLU A 59 -8.81 29.43 -1.13
C GLU A 59 -9.46 30.77 -1.54
N ILE A 60 -10.79 30.78 -1.69
CA ILE A 60 -11.63 31.98 -1.58
C ILE A 60 -12.27 31.97 -0.19
#